data_AF-A0A396H449-F1
#
_entry.id   AF-A0A396H449-F1
#
_cell.length_a   1.000
_cell.length_b   1.000
_cell.length_c   1.000
_cell.angle_alpha   90.00
_cell.angle_beta   90.00
_cell.angle_gamma   90.00
#
_symmetry.space_group_name_H-M   'P 1'
#
loop_
_entity.id
_entity.type
_entity.pdbx_description
1 polymer ?
#
loop_
_entity_poly.entity_id
_entity_poly.type
_entity_poly.pdbx_seq_one_letter_code
_entity_poly.pdbx_strand_id
1 'polypeptide(L)'
;MIFLGGSDDREALCLAKRTIKEDTYHLVVYHLVSTIKNDEFTSWDVMLDDELLKGVKGVYGSVDNVTYEKVEVENTSDTTEFISDIAIQHDFIIVGRRNGIKSPQTQALASWTEYPELGVLGDLLASPDTNTKASILVVQQQVMPKAS
;
A
#
# COMPACT_ATOMS: atom_id res chain seq x y z
N MET A 1 6.68 1.72 1.27
CA MET A 1 5.54 0.81 0.98
C MET A 1 4.28 1.41 1.57
N ILE A 2 3.21 1.54 0.79
CA ILE A 2 1.92 2.02 1.26
C ILE A 2 0.95 0.83 1.32
N PHE A 3 0.36 0.60 2.49
CA PHE A 3 -0.48 -0.56 2.78
C PHE A 3 -1.85 -0.12 3.29
N LEU A 4 -2.91 -0.53 2.60
CA LEU A 4 -4.33 -0.30 2.89
C LEU A 4 -5.09 -1.62 3.12
N GLY A 5 -4.42 -2.77 3.00
CA GLY A 5 -4.97 -4.12 3.27
C GLY A 5 -5.52 -4.85 2.05
N GLY A 6 -5.53 -6.18 2.04
CA GLY A 6 -6.02 -6.98 0.92
C GLY A 6 -4.92 -7.66 0.10
N SER A 7 -5.33 -8.44 -0.91
CA SER A 7 -4.44 -9.38 -1.61
C SER A 7 -3.21 -8.74 -2.24
N ASP A 8 -3.41 -7.65 -2.98
CA ASP A 8 -2.33 -6.97 -3.72
C ASP A 8 -1.33 -6.33 -2.77
N ASP A 9 -1.80 -5.68 -1.71
CA ASP A 9 -0.96 -5.05 -0.69
C ASP A 9 -0.17 -6.09 0.11
N ARG A 10 -0.77 -7.26 0.37
CA ARG A 10 -0.08 -8.39 1.02
C ARG A 10 1.05 -8.93 0.15
N GLU A 11 0.83 -9.09 -1.15
CA GLU A 11 1.89 -9.48 -2.10
C GLU A 11 2.98 -8.40 -2.19
N ALA A 12 2.56 -7.14 -2.28
CA ALA A 12 3.46 -5.98 -2.31
C ALA A 12 4.36 -5.93 -1.06
N LEU A 13 3.79 -6.16 0.13
CA LEU A 13 4.57 -6.21 1.37
C LEU A 13 5.51 -7.42 1.41
N CYS A 14 5.11 -8.57 0.86
CA CYS A 14 6.01 -9.72 0.73
C CYS A 14 7.21 -9.40 -0.17
N LEU A 15 7.01 -8.67 -1.27
CA LEU A 15 8.10 -8.20 -2.13
C LEU A 15 8.97 -7.16 -1.43
N ALA A 16 8.39 -6.17 -0.76
CA ALA A 16 9.11 -5.15 0.00
C ALA A 16 9.98 -5.77 1.10
N LYS A 17 9.51 -6.82 1.77
CA LYS A 17 10.31 -7.56 2.77
C LYS A 17 11.48 -8.34 2.15
N ARG A 18 11.41 -8.69 0.87
CA ARG A 18 12.53 -9.35 0.18
C ARG A 18 13.63 -8.36 -0.18
N THR A 19 13.30 -7.10 -0.46
CA THR A 19 14.29 -6.08 -0.85
C THR A 19 15.19 -5.65 0.31
N ILE A 20 14.71 -5.75 1.55
CA ILE A 20 15.47 -5.41 2.77
C ILE A 20 16.30 -6.54 3.37
N LYS A 21 16.35 -7.71 2.70
CA LYS A 21 17.23 -8.81 3.15
C LYS A 21 18.71 -8.47 3.02
N GLU A 22 19.01 -7.49 2.18
CA GLU A 22 20.32 -6.85 2.13
C GLU A 22 20.22 -5.56 2.96
N ASP A 23 21.11 -5.35 3.93
CA ASP A 23 21.11 -4.20 4.86
C ASP A 23 21.34 -2.82 4.18
N THR A 24 21.28 -2.79 2.86
CA THR A 24 21.49 -1.62 2.01
C THR A 24 20.29 -0.68 1.99
N TYR A 25 19.08 -1.18 2.25
CA TYR A 25 17.83 -0.41 2.07
C TYR A 25 17.06 -0.27 3.39
N HIS A 26 16.49 0.91 3.61
CA HIS A 26 15.56 1.16 4.71
C HIS A 26 14.12 1.08 4.20
N LEU A 27 13.30 0.19 4.77
CA LEU A 27 11.89 0.07 4.40
C LEU A 27 11.02 0.84 5.38
N VAL A 28 10.27 1.81 4.87
CA VAL A 28 9.15 2.42 5.59
C VAL A 28 7.83 1.82 5.12
N VAL A 29 7.02 1.33 6.05
CA VAL A 29 5.67 0.81 5.81
C VAL A 29 4.66 1.77 6.41
N TYR A 30 3.95 2.49 5.54
CA TYR A 30 2.82 3.34 5.90
C TYR A 30 1.52 2.53 5.81
N HIS A 31 0.90 2.25 6.96
CA HIS A 31 -0.38 1.55 7.05
C HIS A 31 -1.52 2.55 7.17
N LEU A 32 -2.23 2.81 6.08
CA LEU A 32 -3.35 3.74 6.01
C LEU A 32 -4.64 3.04 6.43
N VAL A 33 -5.11 3.36 7.63
CA VAL A 33 -6.29 2.79 8.24
C VAL A 33 -7.45 3.76 8.14
N SER A 34 -8.54 3.33 7.50
CA SER A 34 -9.80 4.07 7.52
C SER A 34 -10.43 4.02 8.91
N THR A 35 -10.88 5.17 9.40
CA THR A 35 -11.73 5.25 10.60
C THR A 35 -13.16 4.76 10.34
N ILE A 36 -13.56 4.70 9.07
CA ILE A 36 -14.86 4.20 8.60
C ILE A 36 -14.74 2.71 8.26
N LYS A 37 -15.72 1.90 8.68
CA LYS A 37 -15.76 0.48 8.32
C LYS A 37 -15.82 0.30 6.81
N ASN A 38 -15.00 -0.62 6.30
CA ASN A 38 -15.04 -1.03 4.91
C ASN A 38 -15.67 -2.42 4.79
N ASP A 39 -16.88 -2.48 4.25
CA ASP A 39 -17.64 -3.73 4.09
C ASP A 39 -17.07 -4.64 2.99
N GLU A 40 -16.14 -4.16 2.16
CA GLU A 40 -15.47 -5.01 1.16
C GLU A 40 -14.42 -5.96 1.76
N PHE A 41 -13.95 -5.70 2.99
CA PHE A 41 -12.99 -6.56 3.67
C PHE A 41 -13.68 -7.58 4.56
N THR A 42 -13.41 -8.86 4.33
CA THR A 42 -13.89 -9.91 5.22
C THR A 42 -13.11 -9.90 6.54
N SER A 43 -13.69 -10.46 7.61
CA SER A 43 -12.95 -10.70 8.85
C SER A 43 -11.66 -11.52 8.62
N TRP A 44 -11.66 -12.38 7.60
CA TRP A 44 -10.48 -13.16 7.21
C TRP A 44 -9.39 -12.29 6.58
N ASP A 45 -9.75 -11.33 5.74
CA ASP A 45 -8.76 -10.41 5.14
C ASP A 45 -8.09 -9.56 6.22
N VAL A 46 -8.87 -9.01 7.16
CA VAL A 46 -8.34 -8.24 8.29
C VAL A 46 -7.37 -9.10 9.13
N MET A 47 -7.73 -10.34 9.43
CA MET A 47 -6.85 -11.26 10.17
C MET A 47 -5.55 -11.56 9.42
N LEU A 48 -5.61 -11.75 8.10
CA LEU A 48 -4.43 -12.02 7.27
C LEU A 48 -3.53 -10.78 7.16
N ASP A 49 -4.12 -9.60 7.02
CA ASP A 49 -3.39 -8.32 7.00
C ASP A 49 -2.68 -8.11 8.35
N ASP A 50 -3.37 -8.31 9.47
CA ASP A 50 -2.78 -8.18 10.80
C ASP A 50 -1.63 -9.16 11.04
N GLU A 51 -1.78 -10.42 10.65
CA GLU A 51 -0.70 -11.41 10.78
C GLU A 51 0.53 -11.02 9.96
N LEU A 52 0.33 -10.54 8.72
CA LEU A 52 1.42 -10.12 7.85
C LEU A 52 2.18 -8.90 8.43
N LEU A 53 1.42 -7.94 8.97
CA LEU A 53 1.96 -6.70 9.53
C LEU A 53 2.76 -6.91 10.81
N LYS A 54 2.53 -7.98 11.59
CA LYS A 54 3.35 -8.29 12.78
C LYS A 54 4.85 -8.36 12.46
N GLY A 55 5.17 -8.84 11.25
CA GLY A 55 6.55 -8.98 10.79
C GLY A 55 7.25 -7.67 10.42
N VAL A 56 6.54 -6.54 10.32
CA VAL A 56 7.13 -5.20 10.13
C VAL A 56 6.91 -4.29 11.34
N LYS A 57 5.95 -4.61 12.19
CA LYS A 57 5.74 -3.98 13.50
C LYS A 57 6.80 -4.37 14.55
N GLY A 58 7.68 -5.32 14.25
CA GLY A 58 8.69 -5.82 15.20
C GLY A 58 8.13 -6.67 16.33
N VAL A 59 6.94 -7.28 16.16
CA VAL A 59 6.27 -8.08 17.22
C VAL A 59 7.08 -9.31 17.61
N TYR A 60 7.88 -9.84 16.69
CA TYR A 60 8.68 -11.06 16.88
C TYR A 60 10.19 -10.78 17.09
N GLY A 61 10.58 -9.51 17.31
CA GLY A 61 11.98 -9.07 17.44
C GLY A 61 12.23 -7.76 16.68
N SER A 62 13.38 -7.09 16.91
CA SER A 62 13.73 -5.93 16.08
C SER A 62 13.90 -6.39 14.63
N VAL A 63 13.31 -5.62 13.73
CA VAL A 63 13.62 -5.72 12.31
C VAL A 63 14.47 -4.50 12.04
N ASP A 64 15.78 -4.70 12.16
CA ASP A 64 16.75 -3.68 11.77
C ASP A 64 16.41 -3.24 10.35
N ASN A 65 16.56 -1.95 10.03
CA ASN A 65 16.21 -1.32 8.74
C ASN A 65 14.71 -1.17 8.38
N VAL A 66 13.76 -1.47 9.27
CA VAL A 66 12.32 -1.24 9.02
C VAL A 66 11.69 -0.22 9.96
N THR A 67 10.93 0.72 9.38
CA THR A 67 10.04 1.63 10.10
C THR A 67 8.60 1.31 9.77
N TYR A 68 7.74 1.20 10.80
CA TYR A 68 6.31 1.01 10.64
C TYR A 68 5.54 2.21 11.19
N GLU A 69 4.67 2.78 10.36
CA GLU A 69 3.85 3.92 10.71
C GLU A 69 2.39 3.62 10.41
N LYS A 70 1.54 3.68 11.44
CA LYS A 70 0.09 3.62 11.27
C LYS A 70 -0.44 5.03 11.08
N VAL A 71 -1.16 5.25 9.98
CA VAL A 71 -1.73 6.56 9.60
C VAL A 71 -3.23 6.40 9.54
N GLU A 72 -3.95 7.19 10.34
CA GLU A 72 -5.41 7.20 10.30
C GLU A 72 -5.86 8.23 9.28
N VAL A 73 -6.70 7.80 8.33
CA VAL A 73 -7.27 8.65 7.29
C VAL A 73 -8.78 8.51 7.33
N GLU A 74 -9.51 9.61 7.33
CA GLU A 74 -10.97 9.61 7.40
C GLU A 74 -11.59 9.62 6.00
N ASN A 75 -10.91 10.26 5.05
CA ASN A 75 -11.44 10.49 3.73
C ASN A 75 -10.34 10.47 2.65
N THR A 76 -10.76 10.67 1.41
CA THR A 76 -9.88 10.67 0.24
C THR A 76 -8.89 11.85 0.21
N SER A 77 -9.28 13.02 0.72
CA SER A 77 -8.39 14.20 0.82
C SER A 77 -7.20 13.90 1.74
N ASP A 78 -7.45 13.30 2.91
CA ASP A 78 -6.39 12.95 3.86
C ASP A 78 -5.40 11.97 3.21
N THR A 79 -5.91 11.00 2.45
CA THR A 79 -5.06 10.07 1.68
C THR A 79 -4.23 10.82 0.63
N THR A 80 -4.82 11.72 -0.16
CA THR A 80 -4.08 12.47 -1.19
C THR A 80 -3.00 13.34 -0.59
N GLU A 81 -3.32 14.11 0.46
CA GLU A 81 -2.37 14.99 1.16
C GLU A 81 -1.19 14.17 1.70
N PHE A 82 -1.49 13.08 2.41
CA PHE A 82 -0.46 12.21 2.96
C PHE A 82 0.43 11.59 1.87
N ILE A 83 -0.16 11.12 0.77
CA ILE A 83 0.59 10.53 -0.34
C ILE A 83 1.50 11.56 -0.98
N SER A 84 1.02 12.78 -1.24
CA SER A 84 1.83 13.87 -1.78
C SER A 84 3.02 14.20 -0.87
N ASP A 85 2.82 14.22 0.44
CA ASP A 85 3.87 14.52 1.41
C ASP A 85 4.98 13.47 1.41
N ILE A 86 4.63 12.18 1.39
CA ILE A 86 5.63 11.10 1.42
C ILE A 86 6.26 10.84 0.05
N ALA A 87 5.60 11.23 -1.05
CA ALA A 87 6.06 10.90 -2.39
C ALA A 87 7.42 11.52 -2.74
N ILE A 88 7.82 12.59 -2.06
CA ILE A 88 9.13 13.25 -2.23
C ILE A 88 10.17 12.81 -1.20
N GLN A 89 9.80 11.95 -0.25
CA GLN A 89 10.66 11.49 0.86
C GLN A 89 11.37 10.16 0.56
N HIS A 90 11.01 9.48 -0.53
CA HIS A 90 11.48 8.14 -0.86
C HIS A 90 11.99 8.05 -2.29
N ASP A 91 13.02 7.24 -2.52
CA ASP A 91 13.55 6.96 -3.87
C ASP A 91 12.75 5.84 -4.59
N PHE A 92 12.06 5.00 -3.83
CA PHE A 92 11.29 3.87 -4.33
C PHE A 92 9.99 3.67 -3.54
N ILE A 93 8.86 3.60 -4.24
CA ILE A 93 7.54 3.45 -3.63
C ILE A 93 6.89 2.18 -4.17
N ILE A 94 6.42 1.33 -3.25
CA ILE A 94 5.70 0.10 -3.57
C ILE A 94 4.25 0.26 -3.11
N VAL A 95 3.31 -0.09 -3.99
CA VAL A 95 1.87 -0.11 -3.71
C VAL A 95 1.23 -1.37 -4.30
N GLY A 96 0.12 -1.83 -3.72
CA GLY A 96 -0.75 -2.79 -4.38
C GLY A 96 -1.59 -2.11 -5.47
N ARG A 97 -1.92 -2.82 -6.54
CA ARG A 97 -2.78 -2.33 -7.63
C ARG A 97 -4.21 -2.10 -7.15
N ARG A 98 -4.73 -2.99 -6.31
CA ARG A 98 -6.06 -2.89 -5.67
C ARG A 98 -7.21 -2.77 -6.68
N ASN A 99 -7.09 -3.45 -7.82
CA ASN A 99 -8.07 -3.32 -8.89
C ASN A 99 -9.45 -3.83 -8.44
N GLY A 100 -10.48 -3.01 -8.59
CA GLY A 100 -11.86 -3.34 -8.22
C GLY A 100 -12.17 -3.29 -6.72
N ILE A 101 -11.21 -2.93 -5.86
CA ILE A 101 -11.45 -2.76 -4.42
C ILE A 101 -11.95 -1.34 -4.17
N LYS A 102 -13.12 -1.23 -3.54
CA LYS A 102 -13.62 0.05 -3.03
C LYS A 102 -13.22 0.19 -1.58
N SER A 103 -12.65 1.35 -1.24
CA SER A 103 -12.30 1.65 0.14
C SER A 103 -12.57 3.11 0.46
N PRO A 104 -13.02 3.45 1.68
CA PRO A 104 -13.27 4.84 2.07
C PRO A 104 -12.04 5.74 1.82
N GLN A 105 -10.84 5.20 2.03
CA GLN A 105 -9.58 5.92 1.81
C GLN A 105 -9.39 6.40 0.36
N THR A 106 -9.94 5.69 -0.63
CA THR A 106 -9.63 5.89 -2.06
C THR A 106 -10.85 6.09 -2.95
N GLN A 107 -12.06 6.13 -2.38
CA GLN A 107 -13.30 6.05 -3.16
C GLN A 107 -13.45 7.18 -4.19
N ALA A 108 -13.15 8.42 -3.83
CA ALA A 108 -13.28 9.53 -4.78
C ALA A 108 -12.17 9.50 -5.85
N LEU A 109 -10.94 9.13 -5.46
CA LEU A 109 -9.80 9.00 -6.38
C LEU A 109 -10.02 7.91 -7.44
N ALA A 110 -10.74 6.84 -7.09
CA ALA A 110 -11.06 5.77 -8.05
C ALA A 110 -11.85 6.26 -9.26
N SER A 111 -12.64 7.34 -9.11
CA SER A 111 -13.37 7.95 -10.22
C SER A 111 -12.52 8.89 -11.08
N TRP A 112 -11.34 9.28 -10.58
CA TRP A 112 -10.40 10.18 -11.25
C TRP A 112 -9.18 9.44 -11.81
N THR A 113 -9.12 8.12 -11.63
CA THR A 113 -8.01 7.29 -12.12
C THR A 113 -7.96 7.28 -13.64
N GLU A 114 -6.86 7.76 -14.23
CA GLU A 114 -6.66 7.81 -15.68
C GLU A 114 -6.12 6.48 -16.22
N TYR A 115 -5.23 5.83 -15.46
CA TYR A 115 -4.53 4.60 -15.81
C TYR A 115 -4.89 3.45 -14.84
N PRO A 116 -6.00 2.72 -15.09
CA PRO A 116 -6.48 1.67 -14.19
C PRO A 116 -5.54 0.46 -14.05
N GLU A 117 -4.55 0.31 -14.93
CA GLU A 117 -3.45 -0.64 -14.79
C GLU A 117 -2.51 -0.31 -13.62
N LEU A 118 -2.39 0.96 -13.24
CA LEU A 118 -1.58 1.41 -12.10
C LEU A 118 -2.35 1.33 -10.77
N GLY A 119 -3.68 1.22 -10.83
CA GLY A 119 -4.53 1.31 -9.65
C GLY A 119 -4.54 2.72 -9.05
N VAL A 120 -5.41 2.95 -8.07
CA VAL A 120 -5.70 4.31 -7.58
C VAL A 120 -4.45 5.03 -7.03
N LEU A 121 -3.64 4.34 -6.22
CA LEU A 121 -2.44 4.94 -5.64
C LEU A 121 -1.30 5.04 -6.64
N GLY A 122 -1.14 4.05 -7.52
CA GLY A 122 -0.10 4.08 -8.55
C GLY A 122 -0.34 5.21 -9.55
N ASP A 123 -1.60 5.41 -9.94
CA ASP A 123 -2.03 6.51 -10.81
C ASP A 123 -1.81 7.88 -10.15
N LEU A 124 -2.24 8.03 -8.89
CA LEU A 124 -1.98 9.26 -8.11
C LEU A 124 -0.48 9.56 -8.02
N LEU A 125 0.34 8.56 -7.69
CA LEU A 125 1.80 8.75 -7.58
C LEU A 125 2.46 9.07 -8.93
N ALA A 126 1.96 8.51 -10.03
CA ALA A 126 2.45 8.77 -11.38
C ALA A 126 1.96 10.10 -11.96
N SER A 127 0.94 10.71 -11.34
CA SER A 127 0.41 12.01 -11.77
C SER A 127 1.50 13.08 -11.76
N PRO A 128 1.53 13.97 -12.76
CA PRO A 128 2.39 15.15 -12.78
C PRO A 128 2.26 16.03 -11.53
N ASP A 129 1.09 16.02 -10.89
CA ASP A 129 0.78 16.86 -9.72
C ASP A 129 1.50 16.39 -8.45
N THR A 130 1.88 15.10 -8.36
CA THR A 130 2.56 14.54 -7.19
C THR A 130 4.04 14.92 -7.13
N ASN A 131 4.64 15.34 -8.25
CA ASN A 131 6.03 15.82 -8.35
C ASN A 131 7.08 14.89 -7.72
N THR A 132 6.82 13.58 -7.73
CA THR A 132 7.75 12.57 -7.20
C THR A 132 8.88 12.28 -8.18
N LYS A 133 10.06 11.96 -7.65
CA LYS A 133 11.18 11.39 -8.41
C LYS A 133 11.37 9.90 -8.13
N ALA A 134 10.52 9.32 -7.28
CA ALA A 134 10.60 7.93 -6.89
C ALA A 134 10.29 7.02 -8.07
N SER A 135 10.97 5.88 -8.13
CA SER A 135 10.47 4.78 -8.96
C SER A 135 9.27 4.13 -8.28
N ILE A 136 8.18 3.92 -9.02
CA ILE A 136 6.93 3.38 -8.51
C ILE A 136 6.77 1.94 -8.98
N LEU A 137 6.60 1.01 -8.03
CA LEU A 137 6.27 -0.38 -8.30
C LEU A 137 4.84 -0.66 -7.85
N VAL A 138 3.98 -0.90 -8.83
CA VAL A 138 2.61 -1.37 -8.63
C VAL A 138 2.59 -2.90 -8.68
N VAL A 139 2.06 -3.53 -7.64
CA VAL A 139 2.05 -4.98 -7.49
C VAL A 139 0.62 -5.50 -7.53
N GLN A 140 0.39 -6.56 -8.30
CA GLN A 140 -0.85 -7.30 -8.28
C GLN A 140 -0.57 -8.73 -7.80
N GLN A 141 -1.43 -9.26 -6.92
CA GLN A 141 -1.36 -10.67 -6.55
C GLN A 141 -1.50 -11.54 -7.80
N GLN A 142 -0.67 -12.58 -7.90
CA GLN A 142 -0.77 -13.54 -8.99
C GLN A 142 -2.15 -14.18 -9.02
N VAL A 143 -2.91 -13.92 -10.09
CA VAL A 143 -4.16 -14.62 -10.35
C VAL A 143 -3.82 -15.94 -11.02
N MET A 144 -3.96 -17.06 -10.31
CA MET A 144 -3.82 -18.37 -10.95
C MET A 144 -4.99 -18.57 -11.93
N PRO A 145 -4.74 -18.97 -13.18
CA PRO A 145 -5.81 -19.40 -14.08
C PRO A 145 -6.62 -20.50 -13.39
N LYS A 146 -7.95 -20.40 -13.41
CA LYS A 146 -8.78 -21.54 -13.02
C LYS A 146 -8.40 -22.70 -13.94
N ALA A 147 -8.00 -23.83 -13.37
CA ALA A 147 -7.81 -25.05 -14.15
C ALA A 147 -9.11 -25.33 -14.91
N SER A 148 -9.01 -25.35 -16.24
CA SER A 148 -10.08 -25.66 -17.19
C SER A 148 -10.50 -27.11 -17.10
#